data_AF-A0A354JTN6-F1
#
_entry.id   AF-A0A354JTN6-F1
#
_cell.length_a   1.000
_cell.length_b   1.000
_cell.length_c   1.000
_cell.angle_alpha   90.00
_cell.angle_beta   90.00
_cell.angle_gamma   90.00
#
_symmetry.space_group_name_H-M   'P 1'
#
loop_
_entity.id
_entity.type
_entity.pdbx_description
1 polymer ?
#
loop_
_entity_poly.entity_id
_entity_poly.type
_entity_poly.pdbx_seq_one_letter_code
_entity_poly.pdbx_strand_id
1 'polypeptide(L)'
;YFDLPLLAGYRFVNGFNAIFGLSGGYLSKATEENALGPFPAEEVSAFKKFEVSGFAGMEYNYNERWRFGLSLSYSILPVRPYNDNISYRLNKGQYNRVLEFIATYRIQ
;
A
#
# COMPACT_ATOMS: atom_id res chain seq x y z
N TYR A 1 -4.22 -9.52 4.48
CA TYR A 1 -3.33 -9.14 3.37
C TYR A 1 -1.90 -9.23 3.88
N PHE A 2 -0.99 -9.75 3.07
CA PHE A 2 0.43 -9.87 3.40
C PHE A 2 1.20 -9.00 2.41
N ASP A 3 2.14 -8.18 2.88
CA ASP A 3 2.97 -7.35 2.01
C ASP A 3 4.44 -7.55 2.34
N LEU A 4 5.25 -7.70 1.29
CA LEU A 4 6.70 -7.85 1.41
C LEU A 4 7.40 -6.71 0.67
N PRO A 5 7.79 -5.64 1.38
CA PRO A 5 8.49 -4.51 0.79
C PRO A 5 10.00 -4.77 0.68
N LEU A 6 10.55 -4.45 -0.49
CA LEU A 6 11.99 -4.32 -0.75
C LEU A 6 12.32 -2.83 -0.80
N LEU A 7 13.00 -2.35 0.24
CA LEU A 7 13.22 -0.92 0.48
C LEU A 7 14.70 -0.56 0.37
N ALA A 8 14.98 0.55 -0.29
CA ALA A 8 16.25 1.26 -0.24
C ALA A 8 16.05 2.60 0.48
N GLY A 9 17.02 2.99 1.29
CA GLY A 9 16.92 4.22 2.07
C GLY A 9 18.21 5.05 2.01
N TYR A 10 18.05 6.36 2.04
CA TYR A 10 19.14 7.32 2.14
C TYR A 10 18.99 8.16 3.41
N ARG A 11 20.06 8.24 4.22
CA ARG A 11 20.09 9.03 5.46
C ARG A 11 20.71 10.39 5.20
N PHE A 12 19.98 11.44 5.53
CA PHE A 12 20.46 12.82 5.48
C PHE A 12 21.12 13.21 6.81
N VAL A 13 22.00 14.21 6.74
CA VAL A 13 22.76 14.72 7.90
C VAL A 13 21.87 15.42 8.93
N ASN A 14 20.73 15.96 8.49
CA ASN A 14 19.76 16.69 9.32
C ASN A 14 18.78 15.78 10.10
N GLY A 15 19.05 14.47 10.16
CA GLY A 15 18.23 13.50 10.89
C GLY A 15 17.02 12.97 10.11
N PHE A 16 16.80 13.40 8.87
CA PHE A 16 15.79 12.81 7.98
C PHE A 16 16.34 11.58 7.25
N ASN A 17 15.48 10.62 6.92
CA ASN A 17 15.78 9.50 6.02
C ASN A 17 14.73 9.48 4.90
N ALA A 18 15.14 9.39 3.63
CA ALA A 18 14.24 9.04 2.55
C ALA A 18 14.24 7.53 2.35
N ILE A 19 13.07 6.94 2.09
CA ILE A 19 12.91 5.52 1.79
C ILE A 19 12.09 5.39 0.52
N PHE A 20 12.52 4.51 -0.37
CA PHE A 20 11.80 4.19 -1.59
C PHE A 20 12.00 2.71 -1.93
N GLY A 21 11.04 2.11 -2.62
CA GLY A 21 11.12 0.69 -2.91
C GLY A 21 9.94 0.16 -3.69
N LEU A 22 9.92 -1.16 -3.81
CA LEU A 22 8.82 -1.91 -4.41
C LEU A 22 8.32 -2.92 -3.38
N SER A 23 7.02 -3.15 -3.31
CA SER A 23 6.43 -4.17 -2.45
C SER A 23 5.60 -5.18 -3.23
N GLY A 24 5.64 -6.43 -2.77
CA GLY A 24 4.86 -7.54 -3.29
C GLY A 24 3.76 -7.92 -2.31
N GLY A 25 2.51 -7.68 -2.70
CA GLY A 25 1.32 -7.95 -1.91
C GLY A 25 0.63 -9.26 -2.26
N TYR A 26 0.13 -9.97 -1.24
CA TYR A 26 -0.75 -11.12 -1.38
C TYR A 26 -2.06 -10.95 -0.58
N LEU A 27 -3.18 -11.02 -1.29
CA LEU A 27 -4.53 -10.94 -0.73
C LEU A 27 -5.10 -12.35 -0.54
N SER A 28 -5.12 -12.81 0.71
CA SER A 28 -5.63 -14.14 1.09
C SER A 28 -7.16 -14.24 1.03
N LYS A 29 -7.85 -13.25 1.61
CA LYS A 29 -9.32 -13.17 1.64
C LYS A 29 -9.75 -11.70 1.59
N ALA A 30 -10.81 -11.44 0.84
CA ALA A 30 -11.52 -10.17 0.86
C ALA A 30 -13.02 -10.47 1.02
N THR A 31 -13.69 -9.71 1.87
CA THR A 31 -15.14 -9.77 2.07
C THR A 31 -15.68 -8.36 1.88
N GLU A 32 -16.71 -8.21 1.06
CA GLU A 32 -17.43 -6.95 0.87
C GLU A 32 -18.87 -7.14 1.36
N GLU A 33 -19.30 -6.28 2.28
CA GLU A 33 -20.63 -6.31 2.88
C GLU A 33 -21.33 -4.96 2.67
N ASN A 34 -22.65 -4.99 2.48
CA ASN A 34 -23.51 -3.81 2.50
C ASN A 34 -24.47 -3.88 3.72
N ALA A 35 -25.35 -2.88 3.86
CA ALA A 35 -26.31 -2.80 4.97
C ALA A 35 -27.34 -3.96 5.03
N LEU A 36 -27.47 -4.75 3.97
CA LEU A 36 -28.35 -5.92 3.82
C LEU A 36 -27.59 -7.26 3.88
N GLY A 37 -26.25 -7.26 4.00
CA GLY A 37 -25.42 -8.46 4.07
C GLY A 37 -24.28 -8.50 3.02
N PRO A 38 -23.61 -9.65 2.86
CA PRO A 38 -22.53 -9.80 1.89
C PRO A 38 -23.03 -9.63 0.45
N PHE A 39 -22.25 -8.98 -0.40
CA PHE A 39 -22.58 -8.88 -1.82
C PHE A 39 -22.63 -10.27 -2.48
N PRO A 40 -23.55 -10.50 -3.45
CA PRO A 40 -23.52 -11.71 -4.26
C PRO A 40 -22.19 -11.81 -5.00
N ALA A 41 -21.54 -12.98 -4.94
CA ALA A 41 -20.23 -13.20 -5.55
C ALA A 41 -20.20 -12.97 -7.08
N GLU A 42 -21.37 -12.95 -7.72
CA GLU A 42 -21.56 -12.76 -9.17
C GLU A 42 -21.54 -11.28 -9.60
N GLU A 43 -21.85 -10.35 -8.68
CA GLU A 43 -21.87 -8.90 -8.98
C GLU A 43 -20.54 -8.21 -8.65
N VAL A 44 -19.65 -8.91 -7.96
CA VAL A 44 -18.40 -8.38 -7.44
C VAL A 44 -17.24 -8.82 -8.32
N SER A 45 -16.59 -7.87 -8.99
CA SER A 45 -15.35 -8.15 -9.73
C SER A 45 -14.30 -8.74 -8.78
N ALA A 46 -13.72 -9.89 -9.15
CA ALA A 46 -12.75 -10.57 -8.31
C ALA A 46 -11.48 -9.72 -8.13
N PHE A 47 -11.02 -9.56 -6.89
CA PHE A 47 -9.71 -8.98 -6.61
C PHE A 47 -8.60 -9.91 -7.10
N LYS A 48 -7.53 -9.33 -7.64
CA LYS A 48 -6.29 -10.06 -7.90
C LYS A 48 -5.67 -10.47 -6.57
N LYS A 49 -5.21 -11.72 -6.52
CA LYS A 49 -4.53 -12.26 -5.33
C LYS A 49 -3.13 -11.70 -5.13
N PHE A 50 -2.47 -11.24 -6.20
CA PHE A 50 -1.12 -10.70 -6.18
C PHE A 50 -1.11 -9.24 -6.62
N GLU A 51 -0.29 -8.45 -5.96
CA GLU A 51 -0.13 -7.02 -6.19
C GLU A 51 1.37 -6.67 -6.21
N VAL A 52 1.74 -5.68 -7.03
CA VAL A 52 3.06 -5.04 -6.97
C VAL A 52 2.85 -3.55 -6.81
N SER A 53 3.53 -2.96 -5.83
CA SER A 53 3.32 -1.59 -5.41
C SER A 53 4.63 -0.83 -5.33
N GLY A 54 4.58 0.47 -5.67
CA GLY A 54 5.65 1.39 -5.39
C GLY A 54 5.52 1.89 -3.95
N PHE A 55 6.65 2.00 -3.26
CA PHE A 55 6.75 2.52 -1.91
C PHE A 55 7.61 3.79 -1.93
N ALA A 56 7.16 4.84 -1.27
CA ALA A 56 7.94 6.05 -1.03
C ALA A 56 7.58 6.63 0.34
N GLY A 57 8.58 7.03 1.11
CA GLY A 57 8.37 7.56 2.45
C GLY A 57 9.53 8.40 2.95
N MET A 58 9.26 9.10 4.04
CA MET A 58 10.26 9.89 4.75
C MET A 58 10.16 9.60 6.24
N GLU A 59 11.31 9.47 6.88
CA GLU A 59 11.43 9.28 8.31
C GLU A 59 12.24 10.40 8.94
N TYR A 60 11.98 10.67 10.22
CA TYR A 60 12.68 11.63 11.04
C TYR A 60 13.16 10.95 12.32
N ASN A 61 14.47 10.98 12.54
CA ASN A 61 15.09 10.48 13.77
C ASN A 61 14.94 11.56 14.86
N TYR A 62 13.95 11.40 15.74
CA TYR A 62 13.70 12.37 16.82
C TYR A 62 14.78 12.30 17.91
N ASN A 63 15.20 11.09 18.27
CA ASN A 63 16.35 10.85 19.13
C ASN A 63 16.95 9.46 18.85
N GLU A 64 17.91 9.01 19.66
CA GLU A 64 18.57 7.72 19.49
C GLU A 64 17.62 6.50 19.59
N ARG A 65 16.44 6.70 20.17
CA ARG A 65 15.45 5.66 20.44
C ARG A 65 14.23 5.74 19.54
N TRP A 66 13.76 6.95 19.24
CA TRP A 66 12.51 7.19 18.53
C TRP A 66 12.75 7.69 17.11
N ARG A 67 12.04 7.06 16.17
CA ARG A 67 11.93 7.51 14.79
C ARG A 67 10.46 7.55 14.38
N PHE A 68 10.07 8.62 13.71
CA PHE A 68 8.73 8.76 13.15
C PHE A 68 8.82 8.78 11.63
N GLY A 69 7.90 8.11 10.95
CA GLY A 69 7.88 7.98 9.51
C GLY A 69 6.49 8.19 8.93
N LEU A 70 6.47 8.68 7.70
CA LEU A 70 5.28 8.75 6.88
C LEU A 70 5.62 8.11 5.53
N SER A 71 4.88 7.08 5.15
CA SER A 71 5.08 6.34 3.90
C SER A 71 3.78 6.22 3.11
N LEU A 72 3.95 6.21 1.79
CA LEU A 72 2.90 6.00 0.81
C LEU A 72 3.24 4.75 0.01
N SER A 73 2.28 3.85 -0.09
CA SER A 73 2.31 2.66 -0.93
C SER A 73 1.21 2.74 -1.98
N TYR A 74 1.55 2.49 -3.24
CA TYR A 74 0.62 2.62 -4.36
C TYR A 74 0.78 1.46 -5.35
N SER A 75 -0.31 0.73 -5.67
CA SER A 75 -0.23 -0.36 -6.64
C SER A 75 0.16 0.14 -8.03
N ILE A 76 1.14 -0.50 -8.65
CA ILE A 76 1.53 -0.19 -10.03
C ILE A 76 0.45 -0.69 -11.00
N LEU A 77 -0.16 -1.84 -10.69
CA LEU A 77 -1.23 -2.46 -11.47
C LEU A 77 -2.56 -2.41 -10.72
N PRO A 78 -3.70 -2.33 -11.42
CA PRO A 78 -5.01 -2.35 -10.78
C PRO A 78 -5.24 -3.71 -10.11
N VAL A 79 -5.65 -3.68 -8.84
CA VAL A 79 -5.99 -4.84 -8.01
C VAL A 79 -7.37 -5.41 -8.35
N ARG A 80 -8.23 -4.60 -8.98
CA ARG A 80 -9.52 -5.02 -9.52
C ARG A 80 -9.75 -4.35 -10.88
N PRO A 81 -10.14 -5.08 -11.93
CA PRO A 81 -10.45 -4.47 -13.23
C PRO A 81 -11.73 -3.64 -13.14
N TYR A 82 -11.79 -2.57 -13.94
CA TYR A 82 -13.03 -1.82 -14.12
C TYR A 82 -13.99 -2.62 -15.02
N ASN A 83 -15.23 -2.83 -14.57
CA ASN A 83 -16.21 -3.67 -15.28
C ASN A 83 -17.01 -2.91 -16.36
N ASP A 84 -16.82 -1.60 -16.52
CA ASP A 84 -17.57 -0.78 -17.48
C ASP A 84 -16.76 -0.45 -18.74
N ASN A 85 -17.45 -0.36 -19.88
CA ASN A 85 -16.87 -0.13 -21.22
C ASN A 85 -16.32 1.30 -21.44
N ILE A 86 -16.26 2.13 -20.40
CA ILE A 86 -15.82 3.53 -20.45
C ILE A 86 -14.57 3.69 -19.58
N SER A 87 -13.44 3.17 -20.04
CA SER A 87 -12.14 3.45 -19.41
C SER A 87 -11.47 4.64 -20.09
N TYR A 88 -11.52 5.83 -19.48
CA TYR A 88 -10.78 6.99 -19.98
C TYR A 88 -9.28 6.85 -19.63
N ARG A 89 -8.48 6.49 -20.64
CA ARG A 89 -7.00 6.48 -20.72
C ARG A 89 -6.24 5.72 -19.61
N LEU A 90 -6.28 6.21 -18.36
CA LEU A 90 -5.54 5.68 -17.21
C LEU A 90 -6.43 5.03 -16.15
N ASN A 91 -7.75 5.16 -16.25
CA ASN A 91 -8.67 4.59 -15.26
C ASN A 91 -9.00 3.13 -15.60
N LYS A 92 -8.11 2.20 -15.21
CA LYS A 92 -8.21 0.77 -15.52
C LYS A 92 -8.80 -0.08 -14.38
N GLY A 93 -9.30 0.56 -13.32
CA GLY A 93 -9.94 -0.11 -12.19
C GLY A 93 -9.48 0.41 -10.84
N GLN A 94 -9.63 -0.43 -9.81
CA GLN A 94 -9.26 -0.09 -8.45
C GLN A 94 -7.77 -0.32 -8.22
N TYR A 95 -7.14 0.62 -7.54
CA TYR A 95 -5.74 0.55 -7.09
C TYR A 95 -5.72 0.55 -5.57
N ASN A 96 -4.78 -0.16 -4.97
CA ASN A 96 -4.52 -0.08 -3.54
C ASN A 96 -3.64 1.16 -3.28
N ARG A 97 -4.01 1.92 -2.24
CA ARG A 97 -3.33 3.14 -1.84
C ARG A 97 -3.31 3.16 -0.32
N VAL A 98 -2.13 3.09 0.26
CA VAL A 98 -1.97 3.04 1.71
C VAL A 98 -1.07 4.20 2.12
N LEU A 99 -1.57 5.01 3.04
CA LEU A 99 -0.77 6.01 3.74
C LEU A 99 -0.53 5.50 5.15
N GLU A 100 0.72 5.37 5.53
CA GLU A 100 1.13 4.81 6.80
C GLU A 100 1.86 5.86 7.63
N PHE A 101 1.53 5.89 8.91
CA PHE A 101 2.29 6.60 9.92
C PHE A 101 2.99 5.57 10.80
N ILE A 102 4.31 5.66 10.90
CA ILE A 102 5.14 4.66 11.57
C ILE A 102 5.84 5.33 12.75
N ALA A 103 5.69 4.76 13.94
CA ALA A 103 6.48 5.10 15.11
C ALA A 103 7.38 3.91 15.45
N THR A 104 8.69 4.08 15.28
CA THR A 104 9.69 3.04 15.56
C THR A 104 10.42 3.37 16.84
N TYR A 105 10.50 2.40 17.75
CA TYR A 105 11.26 2.47 18.97
C TYR A 105 12.41 1.46 18.96
N ARG A 106 13.63 1.90 19.25
CA ARG A 106 14.79 1.03 19.44
C ARG A 106 14.90 0.62 20.91
N ILE A 107 14.75 -0.68 21.15
CA ILE A 107 15.02 -1.30 22.45
C ILE A 107 16.50 -1.70 22.48
N GLN A 108 17.20 -1.27 23.53
CA GLN A 108 18.57 -1.69 23.86
C GLN A 108 18.52 -2.87 24.82
#